data_AF-A0A920NIH0-F1
#
_entry.id   AF-A0A920NIH0-F1
#
_cell.length_a   1.000
_cell.length_b   1.000
_cell.length_c   1.000
_cell.angle_alpha   90.00
_cell.angle_beta   90.00
_cell.angle_gamma   90.00
#
_symmetry.space_group_name_H-M   'P 1'
#
loop_
_entity.id
_entity.type
_entity.pdbx_description
1 polymer ?
#
loop_
_entity_poly.entity_id
_entity_poly.type
_entity_poly.pdbx_seq_one_letter_code
_entity_poly.pdbx_strand_id
1 'polypeptide(L)'
;MKLLDWMKLAQLYLVIFGLQGFLLLIDRAARRILPWQCYRYTWQLKSKTVSDAVKIQSYINSGSSDYEKFFPAEKRKIVNAADRILKREFQIASLGWMDFSDNLNWHVDPKTKHQWGTRFYSEIDIASSFNSGTDIKMTWELSRFHQAVILARAYWLTGTPVIAKI
;
A
#
# COMPACT_ATOMS: atom_id res chain seq x y z
N MET A 1 -29.13 -2.20 -14.51
CA MET A 1 -29.81 -2.08 -13.19
C MET A 1 -31.26 -1.79 -13.49
N LYS A 2 -32.18 -2.51 -12.86
CA LYS A 2 -33.62 -2.25 -13.00
C LYS A 2 -33.96 -0.99 -12.19
N LEU A 3 -35.07 -0.32 -12.50
CA LEU A 3 -35.50 0.90 -11.81
C LEU A 3 -35.61 0.71 -10.29
N LEU A 4 -36.09 -0.47 -9.88
CA LEU A 4 -36.21 -0.87 -8.47
C LEU A 4 -34.86 -0.86 -7.72
N ASP A 5 -33.77 -1.22 -8.39
CA ASP A 5 -32.44 -1.26 -7.77
C ASP A 5 -31.95 0.17 -7.46
N TRP A 6 -32.27 1.13 -8.33
CA TRP A 6 -31.93 2.54 -8.14
C TRP A 6 -32.69 3.16 -6.98
N MET A 7 -33.97 2.82 -6.81
CA MET A 7 -34.77 3.30 -5.69
C MET A 7 -34.25 2.79 -4.35
N LYS A 8 -33.91 1.49 -4.27
CA LYS A 8 -33.27 0.91 -3.08
C LYS A 8 -31.92 1.55 -2.78
N LEU A 9 -31.12 1.81 -3.82
CA LEU A 9 -29.83 2.48 -3.68
C LEU A 9 -29.99 3.93 -3.20
N ALA A 10 -30.96 4.68 -3.74
CA ALA A 10 -31.28 6.05 -3.32
C ALA A 10 -31.68 6.10 -1.85
N GLN A 11 -32.55 5.17 -1.41
CA GLN A 11 -32.93 5.04 -0.01
C GLN A 11 -31.72 4.76 0.88
N LEU A 12 -30.85 3.82 0.48
CA LEU A 12 -29.64 3.48 1.23
C LEU A 12 -28.68 4.68 1.34
N TYR A 13 -28.49 5.43 0.24
CA TYR A 13 -27.63 6.62 0.21
C TYR A 13 -28.20 7.74 1.08
N LEU A 14 -29.52 7.94 1.09
CA LEU A 14 -30.18 8.91 1.97
C LEU A 14 -30.05 8.51 3.44
N VAL A 15 -30.15 7.22 3.78
CA VAL A 15 -30.01 6.74 5.16
C VAL A 15 -28.58 6.93 5.66
N ILE A 16 -27.57 6.62 4.84
CA ILE A 16 -26.17 6.67 5.27
C ILE A 16 -25.61 8.10 5.24
N PHE A 17 -25.94 8.89 4.22
CA PHE A 17 -25.28 10.17 3.94
C PHE A 17 -26.24 11.38 3.98
N GLY A 18 -27.50 11.18 4.34
CA GLY A 18 -28.52 12.24 4.34
C GLY A 18 -28.72 12.85 2.95
N LEU A 19 -29.08 14.14 2.89
CA LEU A 19 -29.27 14.89 1.63
C LEU A 19 -28.04 14.89 0.72
N GLN A 20 -26.82 14.84 1.29
CA GLN A 20 -25.57 14.75 0.51
C GLN A 20 -25.46 13.41 -0.25
N GLY A 21 -26.14 12.37 0.22
CA GLY A 21 -26.25 11.08 -0.48
C GLY A 21 -26.88 11.20 -1.86
N PHE A 22 -27.74 12.20 -2.10
CA PHE A 22 -28.34 12.43 -3.41
C PHE A 22 -27.31 12.90 -4.45
N LEU A 23 -26.34 13.74 -4.05
CA LEU A 23 -25.23 14.15 -4.92
C LEU A 23 -24.34 12.96 -5.28
N LEU A 24 -24.05 12.09 -4.31
CA LEU A 24 -23.28 10.87 -4.55
C LEU A 24 -24.03 9.86 -5.43
N LEU A 25 -25.36 9.80 -5.31
CA LEU A 25 -26.21 9.00 -6.18
C LEU A 25 -26.18 9.52 -7.63
N ILE A 26 -26.29 10.84 -7.81
CA ILE A 26 -26.18 11.50 -9.12
C ILE A 26 -24.81 11.24 -9.73
N ASP A 27 -23.72 11.42 -8.98
CA ASP A 27 -22.35 11.14 -9.46
C ASP A 27 -22.17 9.65 -9.83
N ARG A 28 -22.76 8.73 -9.07
CA ARG A 28 -22.76 7.29 -9.39
C ARG A 28 -23.59 6.96 -10.63
N ALA A 29 -24.73 7.61 -10.84
CA ALA A 29 -25.53 7.49 -12.05
C ALA A 29 -24.79 8.07 -13.27
N ALA A 30 -24.15 9.23 -13.10
CA ALA A 30 -23.32 9.88 -14.10
C ALA A 30 -22.18 8.98 -14.57
N ARG A 31 -21.46 8.30 -13.66
CA ARG A 31 -20.41 7.31 -14.01
C ARG A 31 -20.89 6.14 -14.87
N ARG A 32 -22.19 5.83 -14.84
CA ARG A 32 -22.76 4.71 -15.58
C ARG A 32 -23.33 5.13 -16.95
N ILE A 33 -23.72 6.39 -17.10
CA ILE A 33 -24.39 6.91 -18.30
C ILE A 33 -23.42 7.69 -19.18
N LEU A 34 -22.54 8.51 -18.59
CA LEU A 34 -21.59 9.33 -19.34
C LEU A 34 -20.39 8.49 -19.79
N PRO A 35 -19.89 8.69 -21.02
CA PRO A 35 -18.61 8.15 -21.45
C PRO A 35 -17.51 8.55 -20.47
N TRP A 36 -16.55 7.65 -20.24
CA TRP A 36 -15.44 7.87 -19.32
C TRP A 36 -14.66 9.18 -19.60
N GLN A 37 -14.64 9.62 -20.87
CA GLN A 37 -14.04 10.87 -21.31
C GLN A 37 -14.71 12.12 -20.70
N CYS A 38 -16.04 12.14 -20.60
CA CYS A 38 -16.79 13.26 -20.03
C CYS A 38 -16.62 13.34 -18.51
N TYR A 39 -16.54 12.20 -17.83
CA TYR A 39 -16.31 12.13 -16.38
C TYR A 39 -14.92 12.66 -15.98
N ARG A 40 -13.91 12.53 -16.84
CA ARG A 40 -12.58 13.09 -16.58
C ARG A 40 -12.63 14.60 -16.31
N TYR A 41 -13.57 15.32 -16.92
CA TYR A 41 -13.71 16.77 -16.76
C TYR A 41 -14.47 17.16 -15.48
N THR A 42 -15.34 16.31 -14.94
CA THR A 42 -16.06 16.61 -13.69
C THR A 42 -15.18 16.51 -12.45
N TRP A 43 -14.12 15.70 -12.52
CA TRP A 43 -13.09 15.58 -11.47
C TRP A 43 -11.83 16.40 -11.70
N GLN A 44 -11.80 17.27 -12.72
CA GLN A 44 -10.79 18.34 -12.76
C GLN A 44 -11.13 19.38 -11.70
N LEU A 45 -10.96 19.01 -10.43
CA LEU A 45 -10.69 19.99 -9.39
C LEU A 45 -9.54 20.84 -9.91
N LYS A 46 -9.81 22.13 -10.11
CA LYS A 46 -8.80 23.15 -10.39
C LYS A 46 -7.98 23.30 -9.12
N SER A 47 -7.15 22.30 -8.83
CA SER A 47 -6.32 22.27 -7.64
C SER A 47 -5.30 23.39 -7.81
N LYS A 48 -5.11 24.23 -6.77
CA LYS A 48 -3.94 25.12 -6.69
C LYS A 48 -2.62 24.34 -6.82
N THR A 49 -2.70 23.02 -6.64
CA THR A 49 -1.65 22.02 -6.72
C THR A 49 -1.02 21.87 -8.12
N VAL A 50 -1.48 22.52 -9.19
CA VAL A 50 -0.72 22.48 -10.47
C VAL A 50 0.70 23.05 -10.28
N SER A 51 0.87 24.10 -9.47
CA SER A 51 2.19 24.61 -9.07
C SER A 51 2.99 23.55 -8.29
N ASP A 52 2.34 22.86 -7.36
CA ASP A 52 2.98 21.80 -6.57
C ASP A 52 3.30 20.55 -7.40
N ALA A 53 2.48 20.22 -8.40
CA ALA A 53 2.69 19.12 -9.33
C ALA A 53 3.89 19.38 -10.25
N VAL A 54 4.08 20.62 -10.71
CA VAL A 54 5.28 21.03 -11.46
C VAL A 54 6.53 20.97 -10.58
N LYS A 55 6.44 21.36 -9.30
CA LYS A 55 7.54 21.16 -8.33
C LYS A 55 7.83 19.68 -8.08
N ILE A 56 6.79 18.84 -7.97
CA ILE A 56 6.94 17.39 -7.84
C ILE A 56 7.71 16.82 -9.05
N GLN A 57 7.38 17.25 -10.27
CA GLN A 57 8.08 16.81 -11.47
C GLN A 57 9.57 17.22 -11.46
N SER A 58 9.89 18.42 -10.98
CA SER A 58 11.30 18.83 -10.84
C SER A 58 12.08 18.02 -9.80
N TYR A 59 11.43 17.58 -8.72
CA TYR A 59 12.06 16.70 -7.72
C TYR A 59 12.20 15.25 -8.22
N ILE A 60 11.25 14.75 -9.02
CA ILE A 60 11.32 13.42 -9.65
C ILE A 60 12.54 13.32 -10.58
N ASN A 61 12.89 14.42 -11.24
CA ASN A 61 14.06 14.49 -12.13
C ASN A 61 15.39 14.80 -11.40
N SER A 62 15.35 14.99 -10.07
CA SER A 62 16.57 15.28 -9.29
C SER A 62 17.41 14.01 -9.08
N GLY A 63 18.73 14.16 -9.09
CA GLY A 63 19.65 13.03 -8.94
C GLY A 63 19.74 12.55 -7.49
N SER A 64 20.38 11.39 -7.28
CA SER A 64 20.64 10.87 -5.91
C SER A 64 21.46 11.86 -5.06
N SER A 65 22.37 12.61 -5.67
CA SER A 65 23.15 13.67 -5.02
C SER A 65 22.29 14.82 -4.49
N ASP A 66 21.21 15.19 -5.19
CA ASP A 66 20.30 16.23 -4.73
C ASP A 66 19.51 15.74 -3.52
N TYR A 67 19.03 14.50 -3.57
CA TYR A 67 18.32 13.88 -2.45
C TYR A 67 19.16 13.85 -1.18
N GLU A 68 20.44 13.47 -1.30
CA GLU A 68 21.38 13.44 -0.18
C GLU A 68 21.58 14.83 0.43
N LYS A 69 21.68 15.87 -0.40
CA LYS A 69 21.85 17.26 0.06
C LYS A 69 20.66 17.74 0.89
N PHE A 70 19.44 17.44 0.45
CA PHE A 70 18.22 17.91 1.13
C PHE A 70 17.80 17.01 2.30
N PHE A 71 18.04 15.70 2.21
CA PHE A 71 17.55 14.71 3.17
C PHE A 71 18.64 13.73 3.64
N PRO A 72 19.75 14.22 4.21
CA PRO A 72 20.87 13.36 4.63
C PRO A 72 20.47 12.37 5.74
N ALA A 73 19.55 12.77 6.63
CA ALA A 73 19.04 11.90 7.68
C ALA A 73 18.19 10.74 7.11
N GLU A 74 17.36 11.00 6.09
CA GLU A 74 16.53 9.97 5.47
C GLU A 74 17.37 9.00 4.64
N LYS A 75 18.41 9.48 3.92
CA LYS A 75 19.38 8.59 3.25
C LYS A 75 19.96 7.58 4.25
N ARG A 76 20.43 8.03 5.40
CA ARG A 76 20.97 7.14 6.45
C ARG A 76 19.95 6.12 6.93
N LYS A 77 18.69 6.53 7.16
CA LYS A 77 17.62 5.59 7.56
C LYS A 77 17.37 4.52 6.51
N ILE A 78 17.32 4.89 5.23
CA ILE A 78 17.10 3.95 4.12
C ILE A 78 18.26 2.97 4.00
N VAL A 79 19.50 3.47 4.06
CA VAL A 79 20.70 2.62 4.00
C VAL A 79 20.75 1.66 5.20
N ASN A 80 20.55 2.16 6.42
CA ASN A 80 20.52 1.30 7.61
C ASN A 80 19.41 0.25 7.53
N ALA A 81 18.22 0.61 7.02
CA ALA A 81 17.12 -0.34 6.82
C ALA A 81 17.49 -1.41 5.77
N ALA A 82 18.16 -1.02 4.68
CA ALA A 82 18.66 -1.95 3.68
C ALA A 82 19.70 -2.92 4.26
N ASP A 83 20.64 -2.44 5.09
CA ASP A 83 21.64 -3.28 5.74
C ASP A 83 21.01 -4.34 6.67
N ARG A 84 19.91 -3.98 7.35
CA ARG A 84 19.14 -4.92 8.17
C ARG A 84 18.43 -5.97 7.32
N ILE A 85 17.79 -5.52 6.24
CA ILE A 85 17.11 -6.39 5.27
C ILE A 85 18.08 -7.42 4.67
N LEU A 86 19.32 -7.01 4.36
CA LEU A 86 20.36 -7.92 3.85
C LEU A 86 20.77 -8.98 4.88
N LYS A 87 20.59 -8.72 6.18
CA LYS A 87 20.76 -9.69 7.26
C LYS A 87 19.50 -10.52 7.54
N ARG A 88 18.48 -10.42 6.68
CA ARG A 88 17.14 -11.03 6.84
C ARG A 88 16.39 -10.54 8.08
N GLU A 89 16.65 -9.31 8.49
CA GLU A 89 15.79 -8.62 9.45
C GLU A 89 14.73 -7.81 8.70
N PHE A 90 13.45 -8.10 8.93
CA PHE A 90 12.35 -7.41 8.25
C PHE A 90 11.50 -6.61 9.22
N GLN A 91 11.06 -5.44 8.78
CA GLN A 91 10.13 -4.60 9.52
C GLN A 91 8.69 -5.05 9.25
N ILE A 92 8.01 -5.52 10.30
CA ILE A 92 6.65 -6.05 10.22
C ILE A 92 5.70 -5.13 10.99
N ALA A 93 4.94 -4.30 10.25
CA ALA A 93 3.89 -3.42 10.75
C ALA A 93 4.14 -2.89 12.19
N SER A 94 3.22 -3.17 13.12
CA SER A 94 3.28 -2.73 14.52
C SER A 94 4.26 -3.52 15.39
N LEU A 95 4.84 -4.61 14.88
CA LEU A 95 5.78 -5.44 15.63
C LEU A 95 7.24 -4.96 15.48
N GLY A 96 7.51 -4.05 14.55
CA GLY A 96 8.84 -3.51 14.32
C GLY A 96 9.75 -4.52 13.60
N TRP A 97 11.04 -4.45 13.88
CA TRP A 97 12.04 -5.28 13.20
C TRP A 97 12.15 -6.66 13.83
N MET A 98 12.05 -7.69 13.00
CA MET A 98 12.16 -9.09 13.38
C MET A 98 13.26 -9.79 12.60
N ASP A 99 13.92 -10.73 13.26
CA ASP A 99 14.99 -11.55 12.68
C ASP A 99 14.42 -12.82 12.04
N PHE A 100 14.81 -13.07 10.79
CA PHE A 100 14.50 -14.26 9.99
C PHE A 100 15.77 -14.94 9.44
N SER A 101 16.93 -14.69 10.06
CA SER A 101 18.23 -15.22 9.64
C SER A 101 18.28 -16.75 9.62
N ASP A 102 17.74 -17.40 10.66
CA ASP A 102 17.76 -18.86 10.83
C ASP A 102 16.82 -19.61 9.86
N ASN A 103 15.63 -19.08 9.60
CA ASN A 103 14.64 -19.69 8.72
C ASN A 103 13.64 -18.66 8.18
N LEU A 104 13.74 -18.34 6.89
CA LEU A 104 12.81 -17.46 6.20
C LEU A 104 11.67 -18.27 5.56
N ASN A 105 10.57 -18.41 6.29
CA ASN A 105 9.35 -19.00 5.77
C ASN A 105 8.26 -17.94 5.56
N TRP A 106 7.93 -17.67 4.29
CA TRP A 106 6.91 -16.69 3.88
C TRP A 106 5.48 -17.04 4.30
N HIS A 107 5.24 -18.27 4.75
CA HIS A 107 3.92 -18.76 5.18
C HIS A 107 3.76 -18.77 6.70
N VAL A 108 4.74 -18.27 7.46
CA VAL A 108 4.71 -18.31 8.92
C VAL A 108 4.30 -16.97 9.51
N ASP A 109 3.40 -17.01 10.49
CA ASP A 109 3.13 -15.87 11.37
C ASP A 109 4.39 -15.62 12.21
N PRO A 110 5.05 -14.46 12.05
CA PRO A 110 6.31 -14.20 12.73
C PRO A 110 6.17 -14.09 14.26
N LYS A 111 4.97 -13.81 14.77
CA LYS A 111 4.66 -13.68 16.21
C LYS A 111 4.42 -15.04 16.88
N THR A 112 3.54 -15.87 16.31
CA THR A 112 3.14 -17.16 16.93
C THR A 112 3.90 -18.36 16.36
N LYS A 113 4.67 -18.16 15.28
CA LYS A 113 5.33 -19.21 14.50
C LYS A 113 4.36 -20.21 13.85
N HIS A 114 3.07 -19.89 13.80
CA HIS A 114 2.07 -20.69 13.12
C HIS A 114 2.29 -20.66 11.60
N GLN A 115 2.27 -21.82 10.96
CA GLN A 115 2.41 -21.94 9.51
C GLN A 115 1.03 -22.03 8.84
N TRP A 116 0.72 -21.05 8.00
CA TRP A 116 -0.49 -21.03 7.19
C TRP A 116 -0.39 -21.97 5.99
N GLY A 117 -1.51 -22.55 5.59
CA GLY A 117 -1.58 -23.42 4.41
C GLY A 117 -1.38 -22.67 3.09
N THR A 118 -0.86 -23.35 2.08
CA THR A 118 -0.61 -22.82 0.72
C THR A 118 -1.85 -22.88 -0.17
N ARG A 119 -3.01 -22.45 0.35
CA ARG A 119 -4.28 -22.41 -0.40
C ARG A 119 -4.55 -21.00 -0.92
N PHE A 120 -5.49 -20.88 -1.86
CA PHE A 120 -5.94 -19.58 -2.32
C PHE A 120 -6.51 -18.77 -1.15
N TYR A 121 -6.29 -17.46 -1.11
CA TYR A 121 -6.50 -16.66 0.12
C TYR A 121 -7.93 -16.76 0.68
N SER A 122 -8.95 -16.97 -0.17
CA SER A 122 -10.35 -17.11 0.25
C SER A 122 -10.71 -18.50 0.77
N GLU A 123 -9.84 -19.49 0.58
CA GLU A 123 -9.99 -20.87 1.07
C GLU A 123 -9.28 -21.09 2.40
N ILE A 124 -8.52 -20.10 2.87
CA ILE A 124 -7.83 -20.19 4.15
C ILE A 124 -8.86 -19.97 5.27
N ASP A 125 -8.95 -20.91 6.20
CA ASP A 125 -9.84 -20.81 7.36
C ASP A 125 -9.26 -19.86 8.40
N ILE A 126 -9.51 -18.57 8.20
CA ILE A 126 -9.12 -17.51 9.13
C ILE A 126 -9.98 -17.57 10.41
N ALA A 127 -11.21 -18.09 10.34
CA ALA A 127 -12.12 -18.10 11.47
C ALA A 127 -11.61 -19.00 12.60
N SER A 128 -11.00 -20.13 12.24
CA SER A 128 -10.35 -21.04 13.19
C SER A 128 -9.23 -20.38 14.02
N SER A 129 -8.61 -19.30 13.53
CA SER A 129 -7.45 -18.68 14.18
C SER A 129 -7.81 -17.58 15.18
N PHE A 130 -9.07 -17.11 15.25
CA PHE A 130 -9.44 -15.91 16.03
C PHE A 130 -9.06 -15.98 17.52
N ASN A 131 -9.13 -17.17 18.13
CA ASN A 131 -8.78 -17.36 19.55
C ASN A 131 -7.33 -17.83 19.77
N SER A 132 -6.57 -18.08 18.71
CA SER A 132 -5.20 -18.60 18.78
C SER A 132 -4.13 -17.51 18.95
N GLY A 133 -4.51 -16.23 18.80
CA GLY A 133 -3.57 -15.11 18.76
C GLY A 133 -2.76 -15.00 17.46
N THR A 134 -3.00 -15.90 16.50
CA THR A 134 -2.41 -15.91 15.16
C THR A 134 -3.20 -15.00 14.22
N ASP A 135 -2.49 -14.17 13.46
CA ASP A 135 -3.09 -13.27 12.48
C ASP A 135 -2.42 -13.44 11.10
N ILE A 136 -3.20 -13.92 10.13
CA ILE A 136 -2.77 -14.13 8.75
C ILE A 136 -2.24 -12.84 8.10
N LYS A 137 -2.72 -11.67 8.56
CA LYS A 137 -2.25 -10.38 8.06
C LYS A 137 -0.76 -10.19 8.27
N MET A 138 -0.18 -10.77 9.32
CA MET A 138 1.27 -10.67 9.57
C MET A 138 2.07 -11.44 8.53
N THR A 139 1.55 -12.60 8.12
CA THR A 139 2.14 -13.42 7.05
C THR A 139 2.01 -12.74 5.69
N TRP A 140 0.85 -12.13 5.43
CA TRP A 140 0.64 -11.33 4.21
C TRP A 140 1.53 -10.09 4.17
N GLU A 141 1.72 -9.40 5.29
CA GLU A 141 2.63 -8.24 5.36
C GLU A 141 4.06 -8.62 5.02
N LEU A 142 4.55 -9.73 5.58
CA LEU A 142 5.86 -10.28 5.23
C LEU A 142 5.94 -10.59 3.72
N SER A 143 4.89 -11.17 3.15
CA SER A 143 4.81 -11.57 1.74
C SER A 143 4.58 -10.41 0.76
N ARG A 144 4.25 -9.19 1.22
CA ARG A 144 4.07 -7.99 0.35
C ARG A 144 5.37 -7.45 -0.22
N PHE A 145 6.51 -7.95 0.25
CA PHE A 145 7.82 -7.66 -0.31
C PHE A 145 8.22 -6.16 -0.27
N HIS A 146 7.80 -5.44 0.78
CA HIS A 146 8.15 -4.03 1.01
C HIS A 146 9.67 -3.80 1.08
N GLN A 147 10.43 -4.81 1.52
CA GLN A 147 11.88 -4.83 1.55
C GLN A 147 12.52 -4.52 0.19
N ALA A 148 11.94 -4.98 -0.92
CA ALA A 148 12.48 -4.72 -2.26
C ALA A 148 12.50 -3.23 -2.62
N VAL A 149 11.47 -2.49 -2.19
CA VAL A 149 11.39 -1.05 -2.43
C VAL A 149 12.46 -0.31 -1.63
N ILE A 150 12.69 -0.72 -0.38
CA ILE A 150 13.73 -0.11 0.47
C ILE A 150 15.11 -0.34 -0.13
N LEU A 151 15.37 -1.57 -0.59
CA LEU A 151 16.60 -1.91 -1.25
C LEU A 151 16.80 -1.13 -2.55
N ALA A 152 15.80 -1.10 -3.44
CA ALA A 152 15.89 -0.33 -4.68
C ALA A 152 16.21 1.15 -4.42
N ARG A 153 15.62 1.75 -3.37
CA ARG A 153 15.94 3.11 -2.94
C ARG A 153 17.38 3.24 -2.42
N ALA A 154 17.85 2.28 -1.62
CA ALA A 154 19.24 2.27 -1.16
C ALA A 154 20.20 2.18 -2.36
N TYR A 155 19.97 1.27 -3.30
CA TYR A 155 20.75 1.15 -4.54
C TYR A 155 20.79 2.46 -5.32
N TRP A 156 19.64 3.10 -5.52
CA TRP A 156 19.58 4.38 -6.22
C TRP A 156 20.37 5.48 -5.52
N LEU A 157 20.40 5.49 -4.17
CA LEU A 157 21.12 6.48 -3.37
C LEU A 157 22.62 6.22 -3.22
N THR A 158 23.07 4.95 -3.26
CA THR A 158 24.46 4.56 -3.00
C THR A 158 25.21 4.12 -4.25
N GLY A 159 24.51 3.68 -5.30
CA GLY A 159 25.09 3.08 -6.50
C GLY A 159 25.71 1.70 -6.26
N THR A 160 25.53 1.08 -5.09
CA THR A 160 26.20 -0.17 -4.72
C THR A 160 25.39 -1.42 -5.13
N PRO A 161 25.88 -2.28 -6.04
CA PRO A 161 25.12 -3.39 -6.62
C PRO A 161 24.85 -4.60 -5.69
N VAL A 162 25.07 -4.48 -4.38
CA VAL A 162 25.06 -5.63 -3.43
C VAL A 162 23.65 -6.19 -3.14
N ILE A 163 22.60 -5.61 -3.72
CA ILE A 163 21.20 -5.90 -3.40
C ILE A 163 20.68 -7.24 -3.97
N ALA A 164 21.42 -7.89 -4.86
CA ALA A 164 20.91 -9.01 -5.66
C ALA A 164 20.90 -10.40 -4.96
N LYS A 165 21.16 -10.51 -3.65
CA LYS A 165 21.23 -11.82 -2.94
C LYS A 165 20.39 -11.85 -1.66
N ILE A 166 19.07 -11.70 -1.77
CA ILE A 166 18.12 -11.93 -0.65
C ILE A 166 17.29 -13.16 -0.93
#